data_AF-A0A4P6K2P9-F1
#
_entry.id   AF-A0A4P6K2P9-F1
#
_cell.length_a   1.000
_cell.length_b   1.000
_cell.length_c   1.000
_cell.angle_alpha   90.00
_cell.angle_beta   90.00
_cell.angle_gamma   90.00
#
_symmetry.space_group_name_H-M   'P 1'
#
loop_
_entity.id
_entity.type
_entity.pdbx_description
1 polymer ?
#
loop_
_entity_poly.entity_id
_entity_poly.type
_entity_poly.pdbx_seq_one_letter_code
_entity_poly.pdbx_strand_id
1 'polypeptide(L)'
;MADIPNDQHITYQLQYRKCGKASCSTCRNGQGHGPYWYAYWREGSRLRSGYVGKVHPSLRGAASALQESVKKPVKVLTEDYSATPAFI
;
A
#
# COMPACT_ATOMS: atom_id res chain seq x y z
N MET A 1 -12.06 9.44 -1.47
CA MET A 1 -11.16 8.90 -2.52
C MET A 1 -12.02 8.62 -3.74
N ALA A 2 -11.48 8.73 -4.97
CA ALA A 2 -12.26 8.34 -6.14
C ALA A 2 -12.47 6.81 -6.11
N ASP A 3 -13.69 6.36 -6.39
CA ASP A 3 -14.00 4.95 -6.59
C ASP A 3 -13.46 4.53 -7.95
N ILE A 4 -12.33 3.82 -7.95
CA ILE A 4 -11.67 3.35 -9.17
C ILE A 4 -12.40 2.08 -9.64
N PRO A 5 -12.94 2.04 -10.87
CA PRO A 5 -13.63 0.86 -11.37
C PRO A 5 -12.66 -0.32 -11.54
N ASN A 6 -13.15 -1.54 -11.32
CA ASN A 6 -12.36 -2.77 -11.47
C ASN A 6 -12.64 -3.52 -12.79
N ASP A 7 -13.70 -3.12 -13.49
CA ASP A 7 -14.25 -3.72 -14.72
C ASP A 7 -13.82 -2.97 -15.99
N GLN A 8 -12.97 -1.95 -15.85
CA GLN A 8 -12.50 -1.11 -16.96
C GLN A 8 -10.99 -1.20 -17.15
N HIS A 9 -10.52 -0.80 -18.33
CA HIS A 9 -9.09 -0.64 -18.58
C HIS A 9 -8.54 0.56 -17.80
N ILE A 10 -7.65 0.28 -16.85
CA ILE A 10 -7.01 1.29 -16.00
C ILE A 10 -5.54 1.45 -16.36
N THR A 11 -5.13 2.68 -16.65
CA THR A 11 -3.72 3.05 -16.78
C THR A 11 -3.23 3.66 -15.47
N TYR A 12 -2.12 3.16 -14.93
CA TYR A 12 -1.50 3.70 -13.73
C TYR A 12 -0.27 4.55 -14.07
N GLN A 13 -0.13 5.71 -13.43
CA GLN A 13 1.05 6.57 -13.62
C GLN A 13 1.49 7.22 -12.31
N LEU A 14 2.80 7.37 -12.16
CA LEU A 14 3.44 8.09 -11.05
C LEU A 14 3.40 9.60 -11.30
N GLN A 15 3.00 10.36 -10.29
CA GLN A 15 2.91 11.82 -10.37
C GLN A 15 3.34 12.51 -9.07
N TYR A 16 4.02 13.64 -9.22
CA TYR A 16 4.31 14.58 -8.14
C TYR A 16 3.20 15.62 -8.02
N ARG A 17 2.94 16.09 -6.80
CA ARG A 17 1.92 17.11 -6.52
C ARG A 17 2.50 18.28 -5.73
N LYS A 18 2.14 19.50 -6.15
CA LYS A 18 2.42 20.71 -5.38
C LYS A 18 1.33 20.87 -4.32
N CYS A 19 1.71 21.18 -3.08
CA CYS A 19 0.76 21.34 -1.98
C CYS A 19 0.19 22.76 -1.85
N GLY A 20 0.65 23.71 -2.67
CA GLY A 20 0.18 25.10 -2.66
C GLY A 20 0.68 25.98 -1.51
N LYS A 21 1.35 25.40 -0.50
CA LYS A 21 1.91 26.16 0.62
C LYS A 21 3.16 26.95 0.19
N ALA A 22 3.13 28.27 0.35
CA ALA A 22 4.25 29.16 0.00
C ALA A 22 5.54 28.84 0.76
N SER A 23 5.44 28.29 1.97
CA SER A 23 6.59 27.91 2.80
C SER A 23 7.17 26.52 2.47
N CYS A 24 6.55 25.74 1.58
CA CYS A 24 7.00 24.37 1.32
C CYS A 24 8.28 24.33 0.47
N SER A 25 9.41 24.04 1.11
CA SER A 25 10.72 23.89 0.44
C SER A 25 10.73 22.72 -0.56
N THR A 26 10.10 21.59 -0.24
CA THR A 26 9.98 20.44 -1.16
C THR A 26 9.30 20.82 -2.47
N CYS A 27 8.25 21.66 -2.40
CA CYS A 27 7.55 22.12 -3.58
C CYS A 27 8.29 23.24 -4.33
N ARG A 28 9.00 24.13 -3.62
CA ARG A 28 9.74 25.25 -4.23
C ARG A 28 11.03 24.80 -4.91
N ASN A 29 11.78 23.90 -4.27
CA ASN A 29 13.12 23.52 -4.70
C ASN A 29 13.13 22.21 -5.51
N GLY A 30 12.01 21.48 -5.58
CA GLY A 30 11.95 20.17 -6.21
C GLY A 30 10.64 19.91 -6.97
N GLN A 31 10.44 18.67 -7.41
CA GLN A 31 9.28 18.27 -8.22
C GLN A 31 7.94 18.37 -7.47
N GLY A 32 7.97 18.38 -6.13
CA GLY A 32 6.79 18.38 -5.27
C GLY A 32 6.70 17.11 -4.43
N HIS A 33 5.56 16.90 -3.79
CA HIS A 33 5.33 15.70 -2.99
C HIS A 33 5.02 14.51 -3.88
N GLY A 34 5.68 13.38 -3.63
CA GLY A 34 5.49 12.15 -4.38
C GLY A 34 6.82 11.46 -4.67
N PRO A 35 6.85 10.58 -5.69
CA PRO A 35 5.77 10.35 -6.64
C PRO A 35 4.65 9.49 -6.03
N TYR A 36 3.41 9.76 -6.44
CA TYR A 36 2.24 8.96 -6.07
C TYR A 36 1.61 8.32 -7.29
N TRP A 37 1.06 7.13 -7.10
CA TRP A 37 0.25 6.45 -8.10
C TRP A 37 -1.11 7.11 -8.25
N TYR A 38 -1.47 7.32 -9.50
CA TYR A 38 -2.81 7.67 -9.94
C TYR A 38 -3.29 6.65 -10.97
N ALA A 39 -4.58 6.35 -10.90
CA ALA A 39 -5.32 5.58 -11.89
C ALA A 39 -5.98 6.52 -12.89
N TYR A 40 -6.09 6.09 -14.14
CA TYR A 40 -6.76 6.78 -15.22
C TYR A 40 -7.67 5.82 -15.99
N TRP A 41 -8.90 6.24 -16.25
CA TRP A 41 -9.90 5.46 -16.98
C TRP A 41 -10.86 6.37 -17.74
N ARG A 42 -11.61 5.83 -18.70
CA ARG A 42 -12.61 6.59 -19.47
C ARG A 42 -14.01 6.29 -18.97
N GLU A 43 -14.73 7.32 -18.56
CA GLU A 43 -16.16 7.26 -18.27
C GLU A 43 -16.91 7.95 -19.43
N GLY A 44 -17.40 7.15 -20.38
CA GLY A 44 -17.98 7.66 -21.63
C GLY A 44 -16.97 8.47 -22.46
N SER A 45 -17.22 9.78 -22.60
CA SER A 45 -16.31 10.71 -23.30
C SER A 45 -15.29 11.38 -22.38
N ARG A 46 -15.38 11.19 -21.05
CA ARG A 46 -14.56 11.91 -20.07
C ARG A 46 -13.42 11.03 -19.57
N LEU A 47 -12.20 11.58 -19.53
CA LEU A 47 -11.09 10.97 -18.81
C LEU A 47 -11.24 11.26 -17.32
N ARG A 48 -11.26 10.21 -16.51
CA ARG A 48 -11.29 10.28 -15.05
C ARG A 48 -9.93 9.91 -14.48
N SER A 49 -9.68 10.37 -13.27
CA SER A 49 -8.48 10.01 -12.51
C SER A 49 -8.78 9.79 -11.04
N GLY A 50 -7.98 8.96 -10.40
CA GLY A 50 -8.15 8.59 -8.99
C GLY A 50 -6.81 8.42 -8.30
N TYR A 51 -6.71 8.90 -7.06
CA TYR A 51 -5.51 8.75 -6.24
C TYR A 51 -5.42 7.34 -5.64
N VAL A 52 -4.27 6.68 -5.83
CA VAL A 52 -4.03 5.32 -5.36
C VAL A 52 -3.12 5.30 -4.12
N GLY A 53 -2.07 6.12 -4.11
CA GLY A 53 -1.12 6.20 -3.00
C GLY A 53 0.33 5.93 -3.42
N LYS A 54 1.15 5.43 -2.49
CA LYS A 54 2.60 5.22 -2.71
C LYS A 54 2.95 3.89 -3.36
N VAL A 55 2.08 2.90 -3.23
CA VAL A 55 2.33 1.52 -3.70
C VAL A 55 1.44 1.23 -4.89
N HIS A 56 2.01 0.65 -5.95
CA HIS A 56 1.26 0.25 -7.13
C HIS A 56 0.27 -0.87 -6.76
N PRO A 57 -0.97 -0.89 -7.31
CA PRO A 57 -1.95 -1.92 -6.95
C PRO A 57 -1.49 -3.36 -7.18
N SER A 58 -0.69 -3.61 -8.24
CA SER A 58 -0.14 -4.96 -8.49
C SER A 58 0.77 -5.46 -7.37
N LEU A 59 1.46 -4.56 -6.66
CA LEU A 59 2.35 -4.93 -5.55
C LEU A 59 1.56 -5.12 -4.24
N ARG A 60 0.42 -4.44 -4.09
CA ARG A 60 -0.44 -4.58 -2.90
C ARG A 60 -1.09 -5.97 -2.84
N GLY A 61 -1.53 -6.51 -3.99
CA GLY A 61 -2.10 -7.86 -4.06
C GLY A 61 -1.13 -8.95 -3.57
N ALA A 62 0.16 -8.82 -3.91
CA ALA A 62 1.20 -9.72 -3.42
C ALA A 62 1.44 -9.60 -1.90
N ALA A 63 1.36 -8.39 -1.35
CA ALA A 63 1.53 -8.17 0.09
C ALA A 63 0.35 -8.70 0.93
N SER A 64 -0.88 -8.60 0.42
CA SER A 64 -2.07 -9.12 1.13
C SER A 64 -2.11 -10.64 1.20
N ALA A 65 -1.64 -11.34 0.15
CA ALA A 65 -1.57 -12.81 0.15
C ALA A 65 -0.63 -13.36 1.25
N LEU A 66 0.43 -12.63 1.59
CA LEU A 66 1.33 -12.98 2.70
C LEU A 66 0.77 -12.65 4.09
N GLN A 67 -0.13 -11.67 4.22
CA GLN A 67 -0.72 -11.33 5.53
C GLN A 67 -1.78 -12.34 5.98
N GLU A 68 -2.41 -13.06 5.05
CA GLU A 68 -3.43 -14.05 5.38
C GLU A 68 -2.83 -15.32 6.03
N SER A 69 -1.58 -15.68 5.69
CA SER A 69 -0.90 -16.83 6.29
C SER A 69 -0.39 -16.59 7.72
N VAL A 70 -0.25 -15.33 8.16
CA VAL A 70 0.24 -14.98 9.50
C VAL A 70 -0.87 -15.01 10.56
N LYS A 71 -2.15 -14.95 10.17
CA LYS A 71 -3.29 -14.91 11.12
C LYS A 71 -3.68 -16.27 11.68
N LYS A 72 -3.12 -17.39 11.22
CA LYS A 72 -3.39 -18.69 11.83
C LYS A 72 -2.66 -18.75 13.18
N PRO A 73 -3.36 -18.92 14.31
CA PRO A 73 -2.69 -19.09 15.59
C PRO A 73 -1.84 -20.36 15.52
N VAL A 74 -0.52 -20.20 15.64
CA VAL A 74 0.38 -21.32 15.90
C VAL A 74 -0.01 -21.88 17.26
N LYS A 75 -0.66 -23.05 17.26
CA LYS A 75 -0.97 -23.79 18.48
C LYS A 75 0.38 -24.30 19.01
N VAL A 76 1.00 -23.53 19.90
CA VAL A 76 2.22 -23.93 20.60
C VAL A 76 1.83 -25.12 21.48
N LEU A 77 2.24 -26.32 21.08
CA LEU A 77 2.21 -27.50 21.93
C LEU A 77 3.32 -27.30 22.95
N THR A 78 2.96 -26.86 24.14
CA THR A 78 3.86 -26.88 25.31
C THR A 78 3.94 -28.33 25.76
N GLU A 79 4.91 -29.06 25.23
CA GLU A 79 5.31 -30.34 25.82
C GLU A 79 6.08 -30.04 27.11
N ASP A 80 5.55 -30.59 28.19
CA ASP A 80 5.95 -30.44 29.58
C ASP A 80 7.46 -30.63 29.75
N TYR A 81 8.19 -29.53 29.93
CA TYR A 81 9.58 -29.56 30.40
C TYR A 81 9.56 -29.89 31.90
N SER A 82 9.33 -31.17 32.21
CA SER A 82 9.43 -31.71 33.56
C SER A 82 10.85 -31.54 34.07
N ALA A 83 10.99 -30.61 35.01
CA ALA A 83 12.22 -30.32 35.74
C ALA A 83 12.75 -31.57 36.46
N THR A 84 13.97 -31.98 36.13
CA THR A 84 14.79 -32.85 36.98
C THR A 84 15.70 -31.97 37.85
N PRO A 85 15.64 -32.05 39.19
CA PRO A 85 16.66 -31.44 40.04
C PRO A 85 17.78 -32.46 40.31
N ALA A 86 19.05 -32.07 40.16
CA ALA A 86 20.17 -32.73 40.81
C ALA A 86 21.43 -31.86 40.80
N PHE A 87 22.21 -31.97 41.89
CA PHE A 87 23.48 -31.33 42.27
C PHE A 87 23.33 -29.97 42.98
N ILE A 88 23.76 -29.77 44.23
CA ILE A 88 24.83 -30.39 45.06
C ILE A 88 24.35 -30.49 46.51
#